data_AF-A0A2H9QGA7-F1
#
_entry.id   AF-A0A2H9QGA7-F1
#
_cell.length_a   1.000
_cell.length_b   1.000
_cell.length_c   1.000
_cell.angle_alpha   90.00
_cell.angle_beta   90.00
_cell.angle_gamma   90.00
#
_symmetry.space_group_name_H-M   'P 1'
#
loop_
_entity.id
_entity.type
_entity.pdbx_description
1 polymer ?
#
loop_
_entity_poly.entity_id
_entity_poly.type
_entity_poly.pdbx_seq_one_letter_code
_entity_poly.pdbx_strand_id
1 'polypeptide(L)' 'MFTAYKERENELKRKKGVKHVLVIKNFGKECGASLAHNHSQLITFPFIPDKIKREKEKAEEYY' A
#
# COMPACT_ATOMS: atom_id res chain seq x y z
N MET A 1 -9.19 -4.41 12.41
CA MET A 1 -8.77 -3.43 11.38
C MET A 1 -7.91 -4.06 10.29
N PHE A 2 -6.83 -4.77 10.63
CA PHE A 2 -5.97 -5.45 9.63
C PHE A 2 -6.72 -6.45 8.73
N THR A 3 -7.72 -7.15 9.27
CA THR A 3 -8.58 -8.04 8.48
C THR A 3 -9.27 -7.31 7.32
N ALA A 4 -9.86 -6.14 7.59
CA ALA A 4 -10.52 -5.34 6.56
C ALA A 4 -9.54 -4.86 5.47
N TYR A 5 -8.30 -4.53 5.84
CA TYR A 5 -7.26 -4.19 4.86
C TYR A 5 -6.91 -5.38 3.99
N LYS A 6 -6.68 -6.56 4.61
CA LYS A 6 -6.35 -7.79 3.89
C LYS A 6 -7.44 -8.21 2.92
N GLU A 7 -8.70 -8.17 3.35
CA GLU A 7 -9.85 -8.49 2.51
C GLU A 7 -9.91 -7.56 1.30
N ARG A 8 -9.83 -6.25 1.54
CA ARG A 8 -9.90 -5.25 0.46
C ARG A 8 -8.71 -5.30 -0.47
N GLU A 9 -7.51 -5.51 0.06
CA GLU A 9 -6.29 -5.68 -0.72
C GLU A 9 -6.40 -6.90 -1.65
N ASN A 10 -6.88 -8.04 -1.13
CA ASN A 10 -7.08 -9.26 -1.92
C ASN A 10 -8.10 -9.06 -3.05
N GLU A 11 -9.18 -8.31 -2.80
CA GLU A 11 -10.12 -7.93 -3.85
C GLU A 11 -9.47 -7.06 -4.93
N LEU A 12 -8.70 -6.06 -4.53
CA LEU A 12 -8.04 -5.13 -5.46
C LEU A 12 -6.96 -5.81 -6.30
N LYS A 13 -6.19 -6.73 -5.71
CA LYS A 13 -5.16 -7.53 -6.42
C LYS A 13 -5.73 -8.38 -7.55
N ARG A 14 -7.00 -8.76 -7.49
CA ARG A 14 -7.68 -9.52 -8.57
C ARG A 14 -8.08 -8.66 -9.76
N LYS A 15 -8.06 -7.33 -9.64
CA LYS A 15 -8.43 -6.44 -10.76
C LYS A 15 -7.33 -6.41 -11.82
N LYS A 16 -7.72 -6.56 -13.09
CA LYS A 16 -6.81 -6.48 -14.23
C LYS A 16 -6.05 -5.14 -14.20
N GLY A 17 -4.74 -5.21 -14.36
CA GLY A 17 -3.87 -4.05 -14.41
C GLY A 17 -3.37 -3.57 -13.05
N VAL A 18 -3.90 -4.05 -11.92
CA VAL A 18 -3.31 -3.76 -10.60
C VAL A 18 -2.05 -4.62 -10.43
N LYS A 19 -0.91 -3.97 -10.14
CA LYS A 19 0.36 -4.67 -9.86
C LYS A 19 0.83 -4.50 -8.43
N HIS A 20 0.45 -3.41 -7.76
CA HIS A 20 0.78 -3.19 -6.36
C HIS A 20 -0.38 -2.51 -5.62
N VAL A 21 -0.58 -2.86 -4.36
CA VAL A 21 -1.53 -2.20 -3.46
C VAL A 21 -0.76 -1.72 -2.25
N LEU A 22 -0.87 -0.43 -1.95
CA LEU A 22 -0.24 0.20 -0.81
C LEU A 22 -1.29 0.61 0.21
N VAL A 23 -1.13 0.18 1.46
CA VAL A 23 -1.93 0.63 2.60
C VAL A 23 -1.14 1.71 3.34
N ILE A 24 -1.68 2.92 3.46
CA ILE A 24 -1.05 4.02 4.20
C ILE A 24 -1.97 4.57 5.28
N LYS A 25 -1.36 5.16 6.30
CA LYS A 25 -2.06 5.91 7.34
C LYS A 25 -1.27 7.17 7.65
N ASN A 26 -1.88 8.32 7.38
CA ASN A 26 -1.34 9.61 7.76
C ASN A 26 -2.01 10.02 9.06
N PHE A 27 -1.22 10.37 10.08
CA PHE A 27 -1.72 10.82 11.37
C PHE A 27 -1.29 12.26 11.63
N GLY A 28 -2.28 13.14 11.83
CA GLY A 28 -2.04 14.58 12.03
C GLY A 28 -1.89 15.36 10.72
N LYS A 29 -2.24 16.64 10.77
CA LYS A 29 -2.23 17.56 9.61
C LYS A 29 -0.83 17.69 9.01
N GLU A 30 0.19 17.79 9.85
CA GLU A 30 1.60 17.90 9.45
C GLU A 30 2.10 16.70 8.63
N CYS A 31 1.49 15.53 8.82
CA CYS A 31 1.80 14.31 8.08
C CYS A 31 0.91 14.13 6.83
N GLY A 32 0.16 15.16 6.44
CA GLY A 32 -0.72 15.12 5.27
C GLY A 32 -2.09 14.48 5.51
N ALA A 33 -2.56 14.36 6.75
CA ALA A 33 -3.95 14.00 7.01
C ALA A 33 -4.87 15.18 6.66
N SER A 34 -5.73 15.01 5.65
CA SER A 34 -6.69 16.04 5.23
C SER A 34 -7.94 16.10 6.11
N LEU A 35 -8.23 15.01 6.83
CA LEU A 35 -9.40 14.87 7.70
C LEU A 35 -8.95 14.59 9.13
N ALA A 36 -9.56 15.28 10.09
CA ALA A 36 -9.23 15.12 11.51
C ALA A 36 -9.67 13.76 12.07
N HIS A 37 -10.72 13.15 11.49
CA HIS A 37 -11.15 11.82 11.89
C HIS A 37 -10.09 10.77 11.54
N ASN A 38 -9.98 9.73 12.35
CA ASN A 38 -8.98 8.69 12.17
C ASN A 38 -9.30 7.82 10.95
N HIS A 39 -8.39 7.75 9.97
CA HIS A 39 -8.58 6.99 8.74
C HIS A 39 -7.25 6.45 8.18
N SER A 40 -7.37 5.56 7.20
CA SER A 40 -6.27 5.01 6.40
C SER A 40 -6.69 4.98 4.94
N GLN A 41 -5.74 4.86 4.02
CA GLN A 41 -5.99 4.85 2.58
C GLN A 41 -5.39 3.59 1.94
N LEU A 42 -6.04 3.11 0.88
CA LEU A 42 -5.52 2.06 0.01
C LEU A 42 -5.34 2.64 -1.39
N ILE A 43 -4.14 2.49 -1.95
CA ILE A 43 -3.77 3.03 -3.26
C ILE A 43 -3.30 1.87 -4.14
N THR A 44 -3.86 1.76 -5.34
CA THR A 44 -3.47 0.75 -6.32
C THR A 44 -2.59 1.35 -7.40
N PHE A 45 -1.52 0.66 -7.79
CA PHE A 45 -0.64 1.07 -8.86
C PHE A 45 -0.66 0.04 -10.01
N PRO A 46 -0.60 0.50 -11.27
CA PRO A 46 -0.48 -0.39 -12.42
C PRO A 46 0.95 -0.87 -12.68
N PHE A 47 1.89 -0.48 -11.83
CA PHE A 47 3.29 -0.87 -11.83
C PHE A 47 3.76 -1.16 -10.40
N ILE A 48 4.92 -1.78 -10.25
CA ILE A 48 5.58 -1.92 -8.95
C ILE A 48 6.40 -0.65 -8.68
N PRO A 49 6.19 0.08 -7.58
CA PRO A 49 7.03 1.25 -7.24
C PRO A 49 8.50 0.86 -7.08
N ASP A 50 9.43 1.71 -7.53
CA ASP A 50 10.86 1.36 -7.58
C ASP A 50 11.49 1.08 -6.22
N LYS A 51 11.00 1.74 -5.16
CA LYS A 51 11.43 1.43 -3.79
C LYS A 51 11.14 -0.03 -3.44
N ILE A 52 9.95 -0.52 -3.77
CA ILE A 52 9.54 -1.91 -3.51
C ILE A 52 10.35 -2.89 -4.37
N LYS A 53 10.63 -2.54 -5.63
CA LYS A 53 11.51 -3.37 -6.49
C LYS A 53 12.89 -3.53 -5.85
N ARG A 54 13.52 -2.42 -5.43
CA ARG A 54 14.86 -2.43 -4.81
C ARG A 54 14.88 -3.19 -3.48
N GLU A 55 13.86 -3.06 -2.66
CA GLU A 55 13.75 -3.81 -1.40
C GLU A 55 13.66 -5.32 -1.66
N LYS A 56 12.89 -5.72 -2.68
CA LYS A 56 12.80 -7.11 -3.11
C LYS A 56 14.14 -7.63 -3.63
N GLU A 57 14.78 -6.91 -4.55
CA GLU A 57 16.08 -7.28 -5.13
C GLU A 57 17.14 -7.51 -4.05
N LYS A 58 17.23 -6.60 -3.07
CA LYS A 58 18.15 -6.74 -1.94
C LYS A 58 17.84 -7.94 -1.04
N ALA A 59 16.56 -8.23 -0.84
CA ALA A 59 16.15 -9.40 -0.05
C ALA A 59 16.50 -10.71 -0.77
N GLU A 60 16.38 -10.74 -2.10
CA GLU A 60 16.78 -11.88 -2.94
C GLU A 60 18.30 -12.04 -3.02
N GLU A 61 19.08 -10.95 -3.01
CA GLU A 61 20.55 -11.01 -2.99
C GLU A 61 21.12 -11.57 -1.67
N TYR A 62 20.42 -11.34 -0.56
CA TYR A 62 20.86 -11.78 0.76
C TYR A 62 20.64 -13.27 1.03
N TYR A 63 19.66 -13.91 0.36
CA TYR A 63 19.24 -15.29 0.58
C TYR A 63 19.82 -16.25 -0.45
#